data_AF-A0A7W1ICE6-F1
#
_entry.id   AF-A0A7W1ICE6-F1
#
_cell.length_a   1.000
_cell.length_b   1.000
_cell.length_c   1.000
_cell.angle_alpha   90.00
_cell.angle_beta   90.00
_cell.angle_gamma   90.00
#
_symmetry.space_group_name_H-M   'P 1'
#
loop_
_entity.id
_entity.type
_entity.pdbx_description
1 polymer ?
#
loop_
_entity_poly.entity_id
_entity_poly.type
_entity_poly.pdbx_seq_one_letter_code
_entity_poly.pdbx_strand_id
1 'polypeptide(L)' 'MSCGHCINAVNQALGTVPGVQIDAVRIGSADVRYDEDSISPAQIQAAVTGAGFKATAA' A
#
# COMPACT_ATOMS: atom_id res chain seq x y z
N MET A 1 10.78 1.73 4.77
CA MET A 1 10.17 1.01 5.92
C MET A 1 11.32 0.32 6.65
N SER A 2 11.44 0.41 7.98
CA SER A 2 12.63 -0.07 8.71
C SER A 2 12.33 -0.93 9.94
N CYS A 3 11.06 -1.07 10.35
CA CYS A 3 10.65 -1.87 11.51
C CYS A 3 9.26 -2.49 11.31
N GLY A 4 8.88 -3.45 12.17
CA GLY A 4 7.57 -4.12 12.12
C GLY A 4 6.38 -3.15 12.26
N HIS A 5 6.57 -2.03 12.97
CA HIS A 5 5.55 -0.99 13.08
C HIS A 5 5.29 -0.29 11.73
N CYS A 6 6.32 -0.08 10.91
CA CYS A 6 6.16 0.47 9.56
C CYS A 6 5.35 -0.48 8.65
N ILE A 7 5.58 -1.79 8.77
CA ILE A 7 4.83 -2.80 8.01
C ILE A 7 3.35 -2.70 8.37
N ASN A 8 3.04 -2.66 9.66
CA ASN A 8 1.66 -2.58 10.12
C ASN A 8 0.96 -1.29 9.67
N ALA A 9 1.64 -0.14 9.74
CA ALA A 9 1.10 1.13 9.28
C ALA A 9 0.75 1.11 7.78
N VAL A 10 1.63 0.56 6.94
CA VAL A 10 1.39 0.42 5.50
C VAL A 10 0.26 -0.57 5.21
N ASN A 11 0.24 -1.70 5.93
CA ASN A 11 -0.82 -2.71 5.79
C ASN A 11 -2.20 -2.11 6.16
N GLN A 12 -2.28 -1.35 7.25
CA GLN A 12 -3.50 -0.63 7.62
C GLN A 12 -3.91 0.39 6.56
N ALA A 13 -2.98 1.20 6.07
CA ALA A 13 -3.26 2.19 5.05
C ALA A 13 -3.82 1.55 3.78
N LEU A 14 -3.16 0.52 3.26
CA LEU A 14 -3.60 -0.23 2.07
C LEU A 14 -4.93 -0.95 2.31
N GLY A 15 -5.16 -1.46 3.53
CA GLY A 15 -6.40 -2.16 3.88
C GLY A 15 -7.63 -1.25 3.96
N THR A 16 -7.43 0.06 4.05
CA THR A 16 -8.53 1.05 3.98
C THR A 16 -8.88 1.43 2.54
N VAL A 17 -8.10 0.98 1.56
CA VAL A 17 -8.30 1.34 0.16
C VAL A 17 -9.27 0.36 -0.49
N PRO A 18 -10.49 0.80 -0.88
CA PRO A 18 -11.43 -0.08 -1.54
C PRO A 18 -10.88 -0.53 -2.90
N GLY A 19 -11.07 -1.82 -3.22
CA GLY A 19 -10.56 -2.42 -4.45
C GLY A 19 -9.08 -2.84 -4.38
N VAL A 20 -8.40 -2.66 -3.25
CA VAL A 20 -7.04 -3.18 -3.02
C VAL A 20 -7.10 -4.47 -2.21
N GLN A 21 -6.35 -5.46 -2.65
CA GLN A 21 -6.15 -6.74 -2.00
C GLN A 21 -4.65 -6.92 -1.71
N ILE A 22 -4.31 -7.10 -0.45
CA ILE A 22 -2.91 -7.19 0.00
C ILE A 22 -2.48 -8.65 -0.05
N ASP A 23 -1.50 -8.97 -0.90
CA ASP A 23 -0.91 -10.31 -0.97
C ASP A 23 0.22 -10.46 0.04
N ALA A 24 1.12 -9.47 0.11
CA ALA A 24 2.20 -9.47 1.10
C ALA A 24 2.74 -8.06 1.37
N VAL A 25 3.02 -7.73 2.63
CA VAL A 25 3.77 -6.51 2.99
C VAL A 25 5.08 -6.90 3.64
N ARG A 26 6.19 -6.38 3.10
CA ARG A 26 7.55 -6.64 3.58
C ARG A 26 8.28 -5.31 3.79
N ILE A 27 9.42 -5.36 4.45
CA ILE A 27 10.28 -4.19 4.60
C ILE A 27 10.73 -3.74 3.20
N GLY A 28 10.25 -2.57 2.77
CA GLY A 28 10.65 -1.93 1.51
C GLY A 28 9.77 -2.28 0.30
N SER A 29 8.82 -3.20 0.41
CA SER A 29 7.92 -3.56 -0.69
C SER A 29 6.55 -4.01 -0.18
N ALA A 30 5.50 -3.71 -0.95
CA ALA A 30 4.16 -4.23 -0.74
C ALA A 30 3.65 -4.81 -2.06
N ASP A 31 3.24 -6.06 -2.01
CA ASP A 31 2.60 -6.77 -3.10
C ASP A 31 1.09 -6.64 -2.90
N VAL A 32 0.44 -5.98 -3.85
CA VAL A 32 -0.99 -5.72 -3.84
C VAL A 32 -1.57 -6.04 -5.20
N ARG A 33 -2.73 -6.68 -5.19
CA ARG A 33 -3.62 -6.74 -6.34
C ARG A 33 -4.66 -5.67 -6.21
N TYR A 34 -5.09 -5.11 -7.33
CA TYR A 34 -6.16 -4.15 -7.33
C TYR A 34 -7.00 -4.29 -8.58
N ASP A 35 -8.25 -3.87 -8.48
CA ASP A 35 -9.19 -3.81 -9.59
C ASP A 35 -8.98 -2.50 -10.36
N GLU A 36 -8.50 -2.60 -11.60
CA GLU A 36 -8.13 -1.44 -12.43
C GLU A 36 -9.31 -0.55 -12.81
N ASP A 37 -10.53 -1.12 -12.82
CA ASP A 37 -11.77 -0.38 -13.05
C ASP A 37 -12.22 0.42 -11.80
N SER A 38 -11.84 -0.03 -10.60
CA SER A 38 -12.17 0.64 -9.34
C SER A 38 -11.11 1.62 -8.85
N ILE A 39 -9.82 1.30 -9.04
CA ILE A 39 -8.73 2.10 -8.48
C ILE A 39 -7.48 2.12 -9.36
N SER A 40 -6.80 3.27 -9.38
CA SER A 40 -5.55 3.46 -10.08
C SER A 40 -4.34 3.30 -9.15
N PRO A 41 -3.17 2.85 -9.65
CA PRO A 41 -1.96 2.71 -8.85
C PRO A 41 -1.48 4.02 -8.21
N ALA A 42 -1.82 5.18 -8.80
CA ALA A 42 -1.58 6.49 -8.20
C ALA A 42 -2.37 6.72 -6.89
N GLN A 43 -3.61 6.21 -6.80
CA GLN A 43 -4.42 6.32 -5.59
C GLN A 43 -3.88 5.41 -4.48
N ILE A 44 -3.39 4.22 -4.86
CA ILE A 44 -2.71 3.30 -3.94
C ILE A 44 -1.44 3.95 -3.38
N GLN A 45 -0.63 4.58 -4.24
CA GLN A 45 0.52 5.39 -3.80
C GLN A 45 0.12 6.53 -2.86
N ALA A 46 -0.99 7.22 -3.15
CA ALA A 46 -1.47 8.31 -2.31
C ALA A 46 -1.85 7.81 -0.91
N ALA A 47 -2.47 6.62 -0.79
CA ALA A 47 -2.76 6.01 0.50
C ALA A 47 -1.50 5.71 1.31
N VAL A 48 -0.47 5.13 0.66
CA VAL A 48 0.83 4.87 1.32
C VAL A 48 1.54 6.17 1.72
N THR A 49 1.44 7.20 0.87
CA THR A 49 1.98 8.54 1.13
C THR A 49 1.26 9.25 2.27
N GLY A 50 -0.06 9.10 2.36
CA GLY A 50 -0.88 9.59 3.47
C GLY A 50 -0.51 8.95 4.81
N ALA A 51 -0.01 7.71 4.79
CA ALA A 51 0.57 7.04 5.96
C ALA A 51 2.01 7.49 6.30
N GLY A 52 2.58 8.43 5.55
CA GLY A 52 3.92 8.97 5.76
C GLY A 52 5.04 8.19 5.05
N PHE A 53 4.71 7.31 4.11
CA PHE A 53 5.70 6.50 3.38
C PHE A 53 5.69 6.83 1.89
N LYS A 54 6.88 6.98 1.29
CA LYS A 54 6.97 7.07 -0.17
C LYS A 54 6.80 5.68 -0.79
N ALA A 55 5.97 5.59 -1.82
CA ALA A 55 5.79 4.40 -2.64
C ALA A 55 5.97 4.75 -4.12
N THR A 56 6.51 3.81 -4.89
CA THR A 56 6.50 3.88 -6.35
C THR A 56 5.91 2.56 -6.86
N ALA A 57 5.11 2.63 -7.93
CA ALA A 57 4.69 1.44 -8.65
C ALA A 57 5.89 0.96 -9.47
N ALA A 58 6.17 -0.34 -9.39
CA ALA A 58 7.21 -1.00 -10.18
C ALA A 58 6.59 -1.60 -11.45
#